data_AF-A0A1Z8Q314-F1
#
_entry.id   AF-A0A1Z8Q314-F1
#
_cell.length_a   1.000
_cell.length_b   1.000
_cell.length_c   1.000
_cell.angle_alpha   90.00
_cell.angle_beta   90.00
_cell.angle_gamma   90.00
#
_symmetry.space_group_name_H-M   'P 1'
#
loop_
_entity.id
_entity.type
_entity.pdbx_description
1 polymer ?
#
loop_
_entity_poly.entity_id
_entity_poly.type
_entity_poly.pdbx_seq_one_letter_code
_entity_poly.pdbx_strand_id
1 'polypeptide(L)'
;MLDFGWAELFMIALVAVFAIGPNEIPAMMRSFGRVVRRIQYLKYSVMQQFDDFMNDDPLSAVNFEVSRNNNEHAIEHDFDEAAEDEELAEIEAAKAEKDLPLINERKGDD
;
A
#
# COMPACT_ATOMS: atom_id res chain seq x y z
N MET A 1 -19.15 -15.13 1.81
CA MET A 1 -20.16 -14.24 1.21
C MET A 1 -20.48 -13.22 2.28
N LEU A 2 -20.35 -11.92 1.99
CA LEU A 2 -20.68 -10.88 2.97
C LEU A 2 -22.19 -10.68 2.95
N ASP A 3 -22.92 -11.60 3.58
CA ASP A 3 -24.38 -11.50 3.79
C ASP A 3 -24.72 -10.42 4.84
N PHE A 4 -24.00 -9.30 4.85
CA PHE A 4 -24.23 -8.19 5.78
C PHE A 4 -25.36 -7.32 5.25
N GLY A 5 -26.56 -7.59 5.73
CA GLY A 5 -27.73 -6.77 5.50
C GLY A 5 -27.96 -5.77 6.63
N TRP A 6 -29.08 -5.05 6.49
CA TRP A 6 -29.57 -4.15 7.53
C TRP A 6 -29.78 -4.88 8.87
N ALA A 7 -30.18 -6.16 8.82
CA ALA A 7 -30.43 -6.98 10.01
C ALA A 7 -29.16 -7.23 10.85
N GLU A 8 -28.03 -7.61 10.23
CA GLU A 8 -26.75 -7.78 10.96
C GLU A 8 -26.29 -6.48 11.61
N LEU A 9 -26.43 -5.35 10.89
CA LEU A 9 -26.06 -4.03 11.44
C LEU A 9 -26.92 -3.68 12.67
N PHE A 10 -28.22 -3.95 12.63
CA PHE A 10 -29.11 -3.77 13.78
C PHE A 10 -28.71 -4.68 14.95
N MET A 11 -28.33 -5.93 14.69
CA MET A 11 -27.88 -6.85 15.75
C MET A 11 -26.62 -6.32 16.44
N ILE A 12 -25.63 -5.84 15.68
CA ILE A 12 -24.40 -5.26 16.23
C ILE A 12 -24.69 -3.98 16.99
N ALA A 13 -25.57 -3.12 16.48
CA ALA A 13 -25.98 -1.91 17.18
C ALA A 13 -26.66 -2.23 18.52
N LEU A 14 -27.51 -3.27 18.57
CA LEU A 14 -28.13 -3.74 19.80
C LEU A 14 -27.08 -4.22 20.81
N VAL A 15 -26.18 -5.11 20.37
CA VAL A 15 -25.11 -5.64 21.22
C VAL A 15 -24.21 -4.53 21.75
N ALA A 16 -23.84 -3.56 20.91
CA ALA A 16 -23.04 -2.42 21.32
C ALA A 16 -23.77 -1.59 22.39
N VAL A 17 -25.07 -1.32 22.20
CA VAL A 17 -25.90 -0.61 23.19
C VAL A 17 -25.98 -1.37 24.52
N PHE A 18 -26.06 -2.69 24.51
CA PHE A 18 -26.05 -3.48 25.74
C PHE A 18 -24.68 -3.53 26.43
N ALA A 19 -23.59 -3.63 25.66
CA ALA A 19 -22.24 -3.76 26.19
C ALA A 19 -21.68 -2.45 26.76
N ILE A 20 -21.92 -1.34 26.05
CA ILE A 20 -21.35 -0.02 26.36
C ILE A 20 -22.41 0.89 27.01
N GLY A 21 -23.69 0.61 26.78
CA GLY A 21 -24.80 1.41 27.30
C GLY A 21 -25.35 2.41 26.27
N PRO A 22 -26.67 2.66 26.27
CA PRO A 22 -27.35 3.48 25.26
C PRO A 22 -26.95 4.96 25.30
N ASN A 23 -26.40 5.45 26.42
CA ASN A 23 -26.05 6.86 26.59
C ASN A 23 -24.58 7.16 26.20
N GLU A 24 -23.71 6.15 26.22
CA GLU A 24 -22.29 6.32 25.95
C GLU A 24 -21.98 6.35 24.45
N ILE A 25 -22.62 5.49 23.65
CA ILE A 25 -22.44 5.48 22.19
C ILE A 25 -22.78 6.86 21.57
N PRO A 26 -23.92 7.51 21.87
CA PRO A 26 -24.23 8.83 21.33
C PRO A 26 -23.27 9.92 21.82
N ALA A 27 -22.75 9.80 23.05
CA ALA A 27 -21.77 10.74 23.59
C ALA A 27 -20.43 10.61 22.85
N MET A 28 -19.95 9.36 22.67
CA MET A 28 -18.74 9.05 21.90
C MET A 28 -18.90 9.45 20.43
N MET A 29 -20.02 9.13 19.78
CA MET A 29 -20.27 9.53 18.39
C MET A 29 -20.26 11.05 18.20
N ARG A 30 -20.78 11.83 19.16
CA ARG A 30 -20.68 13.30 19.10
C ARG A 30 -19.23 13.78 19.22
N SER A 31 -18.44 13.16 20.08
CA SER A 31 -17.02 13.50 20.24
C SER A 31 -16.21 13.15 18.98
N PHE A 32 -16.39 11.93 18.46
CA PHE A 32 -15.77 11.45 17.23
C PHE A 32 -16.22 12.28 16.03
N GLY A 33 -17.52 12.59 15.94
CA GLY A 33 -18.07 13.46 14.91
C GLY A 33 -17.47 14.87 14.93
N ARG A 34 -17.12 15.40 16.12
CA ARG A 34 -16.41 16.68 16.22
C ARG A 34 -14.98 16.59 15.68
N VAL A 35 -14.29 15.47 15.90
CA VAL A 35 -12.96 15.21 15.34
C VAL A 35 -13.03 15.09 13.83
N VAL A 36 -13.95 14.27 13.30
CA VAL A 36 -14.21 14.12 11.86
C VAL A 36 -14.56 15.48 11.24
N ARG A 37 -15.40 16.28 11.90
CA ARG A 37 -15.74 17.62 11.43
C ARG A 37 -14.52 18.54 11.37
N ARG A 38 -13.60 18.45 12.33
CA ARG A 38 -12.35 19.22 12.32
C ARG A 38 -11.43 18.79 11.17
N ILE A 39 -11.31 17.49 10.90
CA ILE A 39 -10.60 16.97 9.73
C ILE A 39 -11.25 17.47 8.44
N GLN A 40 -12.59 17.49 8.41
CA GLN A 40 -13.33 18.03 7.28
C GLN A 40 -13.08 19.53 7.08
N TYR A 41 -12.78 20.32 8.11
CA TYR A 41 -12.33 21.70 7.95
C TYR A 41 -10.88 21.78 7.47
N LEU A 42 -10.02 20.91 7.98
CA LEU A 42 -8.61 20.84 7.59
C LEU A 42 -8.45 20.51 6.11
N LYS A 43 -9.31 19.66 5.53
CA LYS A 43 -9.26 19.36 4.08
C LYS A 43 -9.43 20.61 3.21
N TYR A 44 -10.26 21.58 3.63
CA TYR A 44 -10.48 22.81 2.86
C TYR A 44 -9.23 23.71 2.89
N SER A 45 -8.56 23.79 4.05
CA SER A 45 -7.32 24.58 4.18
C SER A 45 -6.08 23.86 3.64
N VAL A 46 -6.05 22.53 3.68
CA VAL A 46 -4.96 21.72 3.13
C VAL A 46 -5.04 21.75 1.62
N MET A 47 -6.21 21.53 1.01
CA MET A 47 -6.36 21.62 -0.45
C MET A 47 -5.94 22.99 -0.99
N GLN A 48 -6.31 24.08 -0.32
CA GLN A 48 -5.93 25.43 -0.75
C GLN A 48 -4.41 25.68 -0.72
N GLN A 49 -3.68 25.12 0.24
CA GLN A 49 -2.22 25.23 0.30
C GLN A 49 -1.54 24.16 -0.55
N PHE A 50 -2.14 22.99 -0.65
CA PHE A 50 -1.66 21.87 -1.45
C PHE A 50 -1.72 22.23 -2.94
N ASP A 51 -2.75 22.93 -3.43
CA ASP A 51 -2.82 23.44 -4.80
C ASP A 51 -1.63 24.36 -5.17
N ASP A 52 -1.10 25.13 -4.21
CA ASP A 52 0.09 25.98 -4.41
C ASP A 52 1.39 25.14 -4.50
N PHE A 53 1.44 23.97 -3.85
CA PHE A 53 2.58 23.04 -3.89
C PHE A 53 2.45 21.92 -4.94
N MET A 54 1.25 21.59 -5.40
CA MET A 54 0.98 20.46 -6.30
C MET A 54 1.40 20.74 -7.75
N ASN A 55 1.66 22.01 -8.08
CA ASN A 55 2.26 22.40 -9.35
C ASN A 55 3.75 21.99 -9.46
N ASP A 56 4.44 21.79 -8.33
CA ASP A 56 5.84 21.34 -8.26
C ASP A 56 5.92 20.01 -7.49
N ASP A 57 5.72 18.92 -8.22
CA ASP A 57 6.05 17.52 -7.87
C ASP A 57 5.77 17.04 -6.40
N PRO A 58 4.53 16.60 -6.12
CA PRO A 58 4.05 16.27 -4.77
C PRO A 58 4.67 15.02 -4.15
N LEU A 59 5.31 14.15 -4.95
CA LEU A 59 5.84 12.87 -4.49
C LEU A 59 7.18 13.02 -3.76
N SER A 60 7.93 14.10 -4.07
CA SER A 60 9.25 14.36 -3.46
C SER A 60 9.17 14.77 -1.98
N ALA A 61 8.14 15.53 -1.59
CA ALA A 61 7.99 16.08 -0.24
C ALA A 61 7.51 15.04 0.80
N VAL A 62 6.61 14.14 0.41
CA VAL A 62 6.07 13.09 1.30
C VAL A 62 7.13 12.03 1.61
N ASN A 63 7.96 11.68 0.62
CA ASN A 63 9.08 10.75 0.79
C ASN A 63 10.20 11.34 1.68
N PHE A 64 10.39 12.66 1.65
CA PHE A 64 11.41 13.35 2.44
C PHE A 64 11.08 13.39 3.94
N GLU A 65 9.82 13.62 4.33
CA GLU A 65 9.44 13.64 5.75
C GLU A 65 9.46 12.24 6.39
N VAL A 66 9.10 11.19 5.63
CA VAL A 66 9.19 9.79 6.09
C VAL A 66 10.66 9.38 6.26
N SER A 67 11.55 9.82 5.37
CA SER A 67 12.98 9.51 5.44
C SER A 67 13.72 10.28 6.54
N ARG A 68 13.27 11.51 6.85
CA ARG A 68 13.90 12.36 7.88
C ARG A 68 13.62 11.89 9.31
N ASN A 69 12.53 11.16 9.53
CA ASN A 69 12.14 10.66 10.86
C ASN A 69 12.53 9.20 11.12
N ASN A 70 12.96 8.46 10.09
CA ASN A 70 13.41 7.07 10.15
C ASN A 70 14.94 6.93 10.02
N ASN A 71 15.72 7.95 10.40
CA ASN A 71 17.17 7.78 10.46
C ASN A 71 17.59 7.02 11.72
N GLU A 72 17.21 5.74 11.79
CA GLU A 72 18.06 4.70 12.35
C GLU A 72 17.73 3.39 11.63
N HIS A 73 18.67 2.93 10.80
CA HIS A 73 18.69 1.72 9.96
C HIS A 73 18.22 1.88 8.51
N ALA A 74 19.25 2.15 7.69
CA ALA A 74 19.37 1.85 6.27
C ALA A 74 18.56 0.64 5.79
N ILE A 75 17.81 0.83 4.71
CA ILE A 75 17.94 0.03 3.48
C ILE A 75 17.77 1.01 2.31
N GLU A 76 18.90 1.38 1.74
CA GLU A 76 19.03 1.90 0.40
C GLU A 76 18.55 0.80 -0.56
N HIS A 77 17.37 1.01 -1.14
CA HIS A 77 17.00 0.36 -2.39
C HIS A 77 16.22 1.40 -3.18
N ASP A 78 16.97 2.36 -3.76
CA ASP A 78 16.51 3.00 -4.97
C ASP A 78 16.20 1.87 -5.95
N PHE A 79 14.92 1.68 -6.26
CA PHE A 79 14.50 0.80 -7.34
C PHE A 79 14.89 1.49 -8.65
N ASP A 80 16.12 1.25 -9.08
CA ASP A 80 16.59 1.64 -10.40
C ASP A 80 16.13 0.56 -11.39
N GLU A 81 14.92 0.76 -11.93
CA GLU A 81 14.23 -0.13 -12.88
C GLU A 81 15.12 -0.49 -14.09
N ALA A 82 16.10 0.35 -14.42
CA ALA A 82 17.09 0.12 -15.47
C ALA A 82 18.08 -1.02 -15.17
N ALA A 83 18.36 -1.33 -13.90
CA ALA A 83 19.29 -2.39 -13.52
C ALA A 83 18.66 -3.79 -13.61
N GLU A 84 17.35 -3.90 -13.39
CA GLU A 84 16.63 -5.17 -13.51
C GLU A 84 16.58 -5.68 -14.96
N ASP A 85 16.49 -4.77 -15.94
CA ASP A 85 16.49 -5.10 -17.37
C ASP A 85 17.83 -5.72 -17.83
N GLU A 86 18.95 -5.29 -17.24
CA GLU A 86 20.29 -5.80 -17.57
C GLU A 86 20.52 -7.18 -16.94
N GLU A 87 20.08 -7.37 -15.69
CA GLU A 87 20.19 -8.67 -15.00
C GLU A 87 19.28 -9.73 -15.65
N LEU A 88 18.05 -9.36 -16.05
CA LEU A 88 17.16 -10.26 -16.77
C LEU A 88 17.71 -10.65 -18.15
N ALA A 89 18.33 -9.72 -18.87
CA ALA A 89 18.98 -9.99 -20.16
C ALA A 89 20.20 -10.91 -20.01
N GLU A 90 21.00 -10.74 -18.96
CA GLU A 90 22.16 -11.59 -18.68
C GLU A 90 21.75 -13.01 -18.25
N ILE A 91 20.71 -13.12 -17.43
CA ILE A 91 20.12 -14.41 -17.02
C ILE A 91 19.50 -15.13 -18.23
N GLU A 92 18.83 -14.40 -19.13
CA GLU A 92 18.21 -14.97 -20.33
C GLU A 92 19.27 -15.42 -21.35
N ALA A 93 20.35 -14.65 -21.52
CA ALA A 93 21.51 -15.03 -22.34
C ALA A 93 22.23 -16.26 -21.78
N ALA A 94 22.46 -16.32 -20.46
CA ALA A 94 23.09 -17.46 -19.79
C ALA A 94 22.22 -18.73 -19.83
N LYS A 95 20.89 -18.56 -19.85
CA LYS A 95 19.93 -19.67 -19.97
C LYS A 95 19.85 -20.20 -21.41
N ALA A 96 19.93 -19.31 -22.41
CA ALA A 96 19.97 -19.67 -23.82
C ALA A 96 21.22 -20.47 -24.22
N GLU A 97 22.36 -20.25 -23.55
CA GLU A 97 23.59 -21.03 -23.79
C GLU A 97 23.55 -22.44 -23.15
N LYS A 98 22.73 -22.64 -22.11
CA LYS A 98 22.60 -23.92 -21.40
C LYS A 98 21.62 -24.92 -22.01
N ASP A 99 20.77 -24.50 -22.95
CA ASP A 99 19.80 -25.36 -23.65
C ASP A 99 20.29 -25.87 -25.02
N LEU A 100 21.57 -26.26 -25.10
CA LEU A 100 22.04 -27.15 -26.16
C LEU A 100 21.64 -28.60 -25.81
N PRO A 101 20.81 -29.29 -26.62
CA PRO A 101 20.56 -30.69 -26.40
C PRO A 101 21.84 -31.50 -26.71
N LEU A 102 22.52 -31.93 -25.65
CA LEU A 102 23.39 -33.10 -25.73
C LEU A 102 22.51 -34.32 -26.00
N ILE A 103 22.32 -34.67 -27.27
CA ILE A 103 21.94 -36.04 -27.62
C ILE A 103 23.24 -36.81 -27.90
N ASN A 104 23.54 -37.65 -26.92
CA ASN A 104 24.64 -38.58 -26.80
C ASN A 104 24.71 -39.58 -27.97
N GLU A 105 25.94 -40.05 -28.15
CA GLU A 105 26.42 -41.22 -28.87
C GLU A 105 25.46 -42.42 -28.92
N ARG A 106 25.55 -43.18 -30.03
CA ARG A 106 26.23 -44.50 -30.11
C ARG A 106 25.46 -45.52 -30.97
N LYS A 107 26.23 -46.20 -31.86
CA LYS A 107 26.01 -47.56 -32.41
C LYS A 107 24.96 -47.63 -33.53
N GLY A 108 25.16 -48.22 -34.70
CA GLY A 108 26.09 -49.22 -35.23
C GLY A 108 25.30 -50.07 -36.24
N ASP A 109 25.96 -50.58 -37.29
CA ASP A 109 25.49 -51.56 -38.31
C ASP A 109 24.33 -51.05 -39.21
N ASP A 110 24.44 -50.97 -40.54
CA ASP A 110 24.64 -52.06 -41.53
C ASP A 110 25.47 -51.65 -42.77
#